data_AF-A0A5B0C7L4-F1
#
_entry.id   AF-A0A5B0C7L4-F1
#
_cell.length_a   1.000
_cell.length_b   1.000
_cell.length_c   1.000
_cell.angle_alpha   90.00
_cell.angle_beta   90.00
_cell.angle_gamma   90.00
#
_symmetry.space_group_name_H-M   'P 1'
#
loop_
_entity.id
_entity.type
_entity.pdbx_description
1 polymer ?
#
loop_
_entity_poly.entity_id
_entity_poly.type
_entity_poly.pdbx_seq_one_letter_code
_entity_poly.pdbx_strand_id
1 'polypeptide(L)'
;MANEPIDPSGYVIKTESQAMTRSQVATAQRSFQEMNDSLLAVERQLLHEDLTAANVQEIAEKMVLASDLRRRLQAAAPVLQGVTPKAGNARLTDRERREIQGYYMTGNYTQEQLAAQFQVSQATVSNIVTDDEPNT
;
A
#
# COMPACT_ATOMS: atom_id res chain seq x y z
N MET A 1 -62.12 -11.75 -4.82
CA MET A 1 -60.85 -11.10 -4.42
C MET A 1 -59.75 -12.09 -4.74
N ALA A 2 -59.00 -11.85 -5.81
CA ALA A 2 -57.97 -12.76 -6.31
C ALA A 2 -56.66 -12.48 -5.58
N ASN A 3 -56.03 -13.53 -5.05
CA ASN A 3 -54.70 -13.48 -4.45
C ASN A 3 -53.68 -13.50 -5.60
N GLU A 4 -52.89 -12.44 -5.75
CA GLU A 4 -51.78 -12.40 -6.71
C GLU A 4 -50.68 -13.38 -6.27
N PRO A 5 -50.11 -14.17 -7.21
CA PRO A 5 -48.97 -15.01 -6.91
C PRO A 5 -47.72 -14.15 -6.68
N ILE A 6 -47.10 -14.31 -5.51
CA ILE A 6 -45.83 -13.68 -5.16
C ILE A 6 -44.76 -14.25 -6.09
N ASP A 7 -44.25 -13.41 -7.00
CA ASP A 7 -43.10 -13.72 -7.86
C ASP A 7 -41.85 -13.96 -6.99
N PRO A 8 -41.26 -15.16 -6.97
CA PRO A 8 -40.08 -15.45 -6.16
C PRO A 8 -38.77 -14.92 -6.77
N SER A 9 -38.82 -14.16 -7.86
CA SER A 9 -37.63 -13.67 -8.59
C SER A 9 -37.06 -12.36 -8.04
N GLY A 10 -37.17 -12.14 -6.73
CA GLY A 10 -36.96 -10.83 -6.09
C GLY A 10 -35.63 -10.60 -5.38
N TYR A 11 -34.68 -11.54 -5.38
CA TYR A 11 -33.39 -11.35 -4.73
C TYR A 11 -32.23 -11.66 -5.68
N VAL A 12 -31.99 -10.76 -6.63
CA VAL A 12 -30.63 -10.57 -7.14
C VAL A 12 -29.85 -9.91 -6.02
N ILE A 13 -29.17 -10.71 -5.19
CA ILE A 13 -28.10 -10.21 -4.34
C ILE A 13 -27.05 -9.64 -5.31
N LYS A 14 -27.07 -8.32 -5.55
CA LYS A 14 -25.94 -7.61 -6.14
C LYS A 14 -24.83 -7.60 -5.09
N THR A 15 -24.10 -8.70 -4.95
CA THR A 15 -22.78 -8.70 -4.34
C THR A 15 -21.79 -8.06 -5.29
N GLU A 16 -22.04 -6.82 -5.68
CA GLU A 16 -20.96 -5.91 -6.08
C GLU A 16 -20.32 -5.39 -4.79
N SER A 17 -19.76 -6.31 -4.01
CA SER A 17 -18.68 -5.97 -3.09
C SER A 17 -17.59 -5.44 -4.01
N GLN A 18 -17.48 -4.12 -4.17
CA GLN A 18 -16.43 -3.51 -4.98
C GLN A 18 -15.09 -3.91 -4.36
N ALA A 19 -14.54 -5.03 -4.82
CA ALA A 19 -13.20 -5.45 -4.48
C ALA A 19 -12.25 -4.30 -4.82
N MET A 20 -11.26 -4.07 -3.96
CA MET A 20 -10.30 -3.00 -4.18
C MET A 20 -9.67 -3.12 -5.57
N THR A 21 -9.55 -1.99 -6.27
CA THR A 21 -8.81 -1.94 -7.54
C THR A 21 -7.31 -2.10 -7.32
N ARG A 22 -6.56 -2.44 -8.36
CA ARG A 22 -5.09 -2.56 -8.29
C ARG A 22 -4.44 -1.24 -7.83
N SER A 23 -4.92 -0.07 -8.30
CA SER A 23 -4.48 1.24 -7.78
C SER A 23 -4.78 1.43 -6.28
N GLN A 24 -5.94 0.97 -5.80
CA GLN A 24 -6.28 1.04 -4.38
C GLN A 24 -5.39 0.12 -3.54
N VAL A 25 -5.09 -1.08 -4.04
CA VAL A 25 -4.12 -2.00 -3.42
C VAL A 25 -2.72 -1.38 -3.38
N ALA A 26 -2.25 -0.83 -4.50
CA ALA A 26 -0.95 -0.17 -4.58
C ALA A 26 -0.86 1.01 -3.61
N THR A 27 -1.92 1.78 -3.48
CA THR A 27 -2.02 2.88 -2.50
C THR A 27 -1.92 2.37 -1.08
N ALA A 28 -2.66 1.33 -0.73
CA ALA A 28 -2.60 0.74 0.61
C ALA A 28 -1.19 0.21 0.94
N GLN A 29 -0.53 -0.46 -0.01
CA GLN A 29 0.84 -0.95 0.15
C GLN A 29 1.85 0.19 0.32
N ARG A 30 1.71 1.29 -0.44
CA ARG A 30 2.54 2.50 -0.27
C ARG A 30 2.36 3.13 1.10
N SER A 31 1.13 3.39 1.51
CA SER A 31 0.86 4.01 2.82
C SER A 31 1.43 3.16 3.96
N PHE A 32 1.37 1.84 3.83
CA PHE A 32 1.97 0.94 4.81
C PHE A 32 3.51 1.03 4.84
N GLN A 33 4.16 1.07 3.69
CA GLN A 33 5.60 1.27 3.58
C GLN A 33 6.03 2.62 4.17
N GLU A 34 5.31 3.69 3.83
CA GLU A 34 5.54 5.05 4.33
C GLU A 34 5.41 5.14 5.85
N MET A 35 4.43 4.43 6.44
CA MET A 35 4.31 4.32 7.90
C MET A 35 5.51 3.62 8.52
N ASN A 36 5.99 2.51 7.92
CA ASN A 36 7.17 1.80 8.42
C ASN A 36 8.42 2.70 8.36
N ASP A 37 8.60 3.43 7.27
CA ASP A 37 9.75 4.31 7.07
C ASP A 37 9.69 5.53 8.02
N SER A 38 8.50 6.08 8.25
CA SER A 38 8.26 7.15 9.22
C SER A 38 8.60 6.70 10.64
N LEU A 39 8.22 5.48 11.03
CA LEU A 39 8.56 4.94 12.36
C LEU A 39 10.06 4.72 12.52
N LEU A 40 10.76 4.29 11.47
CA LEU A 40 12.22 4.20 11.49
C LEU A 40 12.87 5.58 11.66
N ALA A 41 12.32 6.62 11.02
CA ALA A 41 12.80 7.99 11.20
C ALA A 41 12.59 8.48 12.64
N VAL A 42 11.43 8.17 13.25
CA VAL A 42 11.16 8.46 14.67
C VAL A 42 12.15 7.75 15.60
N GLU A 43 12.39 6.45 15.39
CA GLU A 43 13.40 5.70 16.17
C GLU A 43 14.79 6.34 16.05
N ARG A 44 15.20 6.73 14.82
CA ARG A 44 16.46 7.43 14.61
C ARG A 44 16.49 8.77 15.32
N GLN A 45 15.43 9.56 15.27
CA GLN A 45 15.37 10.85 15.96
C GLN A 45 15.55 10.67 17.47
N LEU A 46 14.87 9.69 18.07
CA LEU A 46 15.01 9.38 19.49
C LEU A 46 16.43 8.95 19.89
N LEU A 47 17.18 8.31 18.99
CA LEU A 47 18.59 7.96 19.22
C LEU A 47 19.54 9.17 19.21
N HIS A 48 19.12 10.29 18.64
CA HIS A 48 19.93 11.52 18.57
C HIS A 48 19.53 12.55 19.64
N GLU A 49 18.56 12.25 20.50
CA GLU A 49 18.18 13.10 21.64
C GLU A 49 19.27 13.08 22.72
N ASP A 50 19.55 14.25 23.31
CA ASP A 50 20.51 14.35 24.41
C ASP A 50 19.97 13.66 25.67
N LEU A 51 20.69 12.64 26.15
CA LEU A 51 20.32 11.90 27.33
C LEU A 51 20.79 12.61 28.60
N THR A 52 19.84 12.98 29.45
CA THR A 52 20.07 13.58 30.76
C THR A 52 19.35 12.80 31.85
N ALA A 53 19.72 12.99 33.11
CA ALA A 53 19.02 12.37 34.23
C ALA A 53 17.51 12.76 34.29
N ALA A 54 17.12 13.88 33.67
CA ALA A 54 15.74 14.37 33.68
C ALA A 54 14.84 13.73 32.61
N ASN A 55 15.39 13.28 31.47
CA ASN A 55 14.62 12.80 30.32
C ASN A 55 14.93 11.36 29.90
N VAL A 56 15.97 10.72 30.45
CA VAL A 56 16.41 9.38 30.03
C VAL A 56 15.30 8.33 30.11
N GLN A 57 14.47 8.38 31.17
CA GLN A 57 13.37 7.44 31.34
C GLN A 57 12.28 7.65 30.28
N GLU A 58 11.90 8.90 30.03
CA GLU A 58 10.90 9.25 29.02
C GLU A 58 11.36 8.87 27.60
N ILE A 59 12.63 9.13 27.27
CA ILE A 59 13.20 8.75 25.96
C ILE A 59 13.23 7.23 25.81
N ALA A 60 13.60 6.49 26.85
CA ALA A 60 13.58 5.03 26.84
C ALA A 60 12.17 4.48 26.60
N GLU A 61 11.15 5.06 27.27
CA GLU A 61 9.75 4.68 27.07
C GLU A 61 9.28 4.96 25.64
N LYS A 62 9.58 6.14 25.10
CA LYS A 62 9.27 6.48 23.70
C LYS A 62 9.93 5.52 22.71
N MET A 63 11.19 5.14 22.95
CA MET A 63 11.92 4.21 22.11
C MET A 63 11.27 2.83 22.08
N VAL A 64 10.88 2.32 23.26
CA VAL A 64 10.18 1.03 23.38
C VAL A 64 8.84 1.06 22.65
N LEU A 65 8.06 2.14 22.83
CA LEU A 65 6.76 2.29 22.17
C LEU A 65 6.90 2.37 20.64
N ALA A 66 7.86 3.15 20.13
CA ALA A 66 8.12 3.26 18.70
C ALA A 66 8.54 1.91 18.09
N SER A 67 9.44 1.20 18.77
CA SER A 67 9.93 -0.12 18.36
C SER A 67 8.82 -1.17 18.35
N ASP A 68 7.96 -1.17 19.37
CA ASP A 68 6.82 -2.09 19.46
C ASP A 68 5.80 -1.79 18.34
N LEU A 69 5.48 -0.52 18.10
CA LEU A 69 4.58 -0.12 17.02
C LEU A 69 5.13 -0.53 15.65
N ARG A 70 6.42 -0.31 15.38
CA ARG A 70 7.06 -0.75 14.13
C ARG A 70 7.02 -2.26 13.98
N ARG A 71 7.32 -3.01 15.04
CA ARG A 71 7.25 -4.47 15.04
C ARG A 71 5.83 -4.97 14.74
N ARG A 72 4.81 -4.37 15.35
CA ARG A 72 3.41 -4.71 15.09
C ARG A 72 2.99 -4.38 13.67
N LEU A 73 3.42 -3.23 13.16
CA LEU A 73 3.20 -2.85 11.77
C LEU A 73 3.78 -3.93 10.86
N GLN A 74 5.06 -4.25 10.98
CA GLN A 74 5.73 -5.29 10.19
C GLN A 74 5.04 -6.66 10.28
N ALA A 75 4.58 -7.05 11.46
CA ALA A 75 3.83 -8.30 11.66
C ALA A 75 2.45 -8.29 10.97
N ALA A 76 1.85 -7.12 10.75
CA ALA A 76 0.60 -6.94 10.02
C ALA A 76 0.78 -6.88 8.50
N ALA A 77 2.00 -6.70 7.99
CA ALA A 77 2.26 -6.62 6.54
C ALA A 77 1.71 -7.83 5.75
N PRO A 78 1.91 -9.09 6.20
CA PRO A 78 1.39 -10.26 5.48
C PRO A 78 -0.14 -10.32 5.50
N VAL A 79 -0.79 -9.78 6.54
CA VAL A 79 -2.25 -9.71 6.63
C VAL A 79 -2.80 -8.81 5.53
N LEU A 80 -2.22 -7.62 5.36
CA LEU A 80 -2.60 -6.70 4.29
C LEU A 80 -2.44 -7.35 2.92
N GLN A 81 -1.31 -8.03 2.68
CA GLN A 81 -1.07 -8.76 1.44
C GLN A 81 -2.08 -9.89 1.21
N GLY A 82 -2.51 -10.58 2.29
CA GLY A 82 -3.45 -11.68 2.24
C GLY A 82 -4.90 -11.28 1.98
N VAL A 83 -5.31 -10.07 2.40
CA VAL A 83 -6.70 -9.58 2.22
C VAL A 83 -6.90 -8.72 0.98
N THR A 84 -5.82 -8.13 0.44
CA THR A 84 -5.92 -7.38 -0.82
C THR A 84 -6.18 -8.32 -1.99
N PRO A 85 -7.11 -7.98 -2.90
CA PRO A 85 -7.35 -8.79 -4.09
C PRO A 85 -6.06 -8.88 -4.90
N LYS A 86 -5.75 -10.09 -5.37
CA LYS A 86 -4.69 -10.28 -6.35
C LYS A 86 -5.15 -9.69 -7.67
N ALA A 87 -4.37 -8.77 -8.20
CA ALA A 87 -4.57 -8.24 -9.52
C ALA A 87 -4.39 -9.38 -10.52
N GLY A 88 -5.46 -9.74 -11.21
CA GLY A 88 -5.41 -10.80 -12.21
C GLY A 88 -4.53 -10.41 -13.40
N ASN A 89 -4.50 -11.29 -14.42
CA ASN A 89 -3.79 -11.04 -15.69
C ASN A 89 -4.42 -9.92 -16.55
N ALA A 90 -5.29 -9.09 -15.96
CA ALA A 90 -5.88 -7.94 -16.62
C ALA A 90 -4.80 -6.92 -16.95
N ARG A 91 -4.90 -6.34 -18.16
CA ARG A 91 -4.02 -5.25 -18.60
C ARG A 91 -4.16 -4.06 -17.66
N LEU A 92 -3.05 -3.37 -17.43
CA LEU A 92 -3.05 -2.09 -16.72
C LEU A 92 -3.88 -1.06 -17.50
N THR A 93 -4.64 -0.26 -16.76
CA THR A 93 -5.33 0.91 -17.27
C THR A 93 -4.35 2.06 -17.53
N ASP A 94 -4.74 3.02 -18.38
CA ASP A 94 -3.93 4.22 -18.65
C ASP A 94 -3.70 5.06 -17.39
N ARG A 95 -4.62 4.99 -16.43
CA ARG A 95 -4.46 5.63 -15.13
C ARG A 95 -3.35 4.96 -14.33
N GLU A 96 -3.39 3.63 -14.20
CA GLU A 96 -2.38 2.87 -13.45
C GLU A 96 -0.98 3.04 -14.06
N ARG A 97 -0.87 3.08 -15.39
CA ARG A 97 0.40 3.36 -16.09
C ARG A 97 0.95 4.74 -15.73
N ARG A 98 0.12 5.78 -15.77
CA ARG A 98 0.50 7.14 -15.36
C ARG A 98 0.87 7.24 -13.88
N GLU A 99 0.17 6.51 -13.02
CA GLU A 99 0.52 6.44 -11.60
C GLU A 99 1.91 5.80 -11.40
N ILE A 100 2.17 4.63 -12.02
CA ILE A 100 3.49 3.95 -11.96
C ILE A 100 4.60 4.89 -12.42
N GLN A 101 4.42 5.55 -13.56
CA GLN A 101 5.38 6.49 -14.10
C GLN A 101 5.60 7.68 -13.16
N GLY A 102 4.51 8.33 -12.73
CA GLY A 102 4.58 9.49 -11.85
C GLY A 102 5.31 9.18 -10.53
N TYR A 103 5.06 8.01 -9.94
CA TYR A 103 5.80 7.57 -8.75
C TYR A 103 7.27 7.29 -9.04
N TYR A 104 7.61 6.66 -10.17
CA TYR A 104 9.00 6.42 -10.53
C TYR A 104 9.78 7.73 -10.70
N MET A 105 9.19 8.72 -11.38
CA MET A 105 9.80 10.03 -11.61
C MET A 105 10.11 10.80 -10.33
N THR A 106 9.49 10.47 -9.19
CA THR A 106 9.85 11.10 -7.90
C THR A 106 11.23 10.70 -7.41
N GLY A 107 11.82 9.61 -7.93
CA GLY A 107 13.07 9.03 -7.43
C GLY A 107 12.95 8.30 -6.09
N ASN A 108 11.77 8.31 -5.46
CA ASN A 108 11.55 7.69 -4.15
C ASN A 108 11.21 6.20 -4.24
N TYR A 109 10.90 5.70 -5.43
CA TYR A 109 10.51 4.31 -5.64
C TYR A 109 11.32 3.69 -6.78
N THR A 110 11.87 2.51 -6.52
CA THR A 110 12.50 1.65 -7.53
C THR A 110 11.45 0.94 -8.38
N GLN A 111 11.87 0.45 -9.55
CA GLN A 111 10.97 -0.33 -10.41
C GLN A 111 10.47 -1.61 -9.73
N GLU A 112 11.28 -2.23 -8.87
CA GLU A 112 10.89 -3.41 -8.09
C GLU A 112 9.81 -3.09 -7.05
N GLN A 113 9.96 -1.97 -6.33
CA GLN A 113 8.95 -1.52 -5.36
C GLN A 113 7.62 -1.22 -6.05
N LEU A 114 7.65 -0.55 -7.19
CA LEU A 114 6.43 -0.27 -7.97
C LEU A 114 5.81 -1.55 -8.53
N ALA A 115 6.61 -2.51 -8.97
CA ALA A 115 6.14 -3.81 -9.44
C ALA A 115 5.40 -4.57 -8.33
N ALA A 116 5.95 -4.57 -7.11
CA ALA A 116 5.29 -5.15 -5.94
C ALA A 116 3.96 -4.44 -5.63
N GLN A 117 3.96 -3.10 -5.59
CA GLN A 117 2.79 -2.27 -5.30
C GLN A 117 1.63 -2.50 -6.28
N PHE A 118 1.93 -2.48 -7.57
CA PHE A 118 0.93 -2.67 -8.63
C PHE A 118 0.71 -4.13 -9.00
N GLN A 119 1.39 -5.07 -8.33
CA GLN A 119 1.29 -6.51 -8.59
C GLN A 119 1.50 -6.85 -10.08
N VAL A 120 2.58 -6.32 -10.64
CA VAL A 120 3.04 -6.58 -12.01
C VAL A 120 4.50 -7.05 -11.99
N SER A 121 5.02 -7.49 -13.13
CA SER A 121 6.46 -7.77 -13.23
C SER A 121 7.27 -6.47 -13.28
N GLN A 122 8.51 -6.51 -12.80
CA GLN A 122 9.43 -5.38 -12.94
C GLN A 122 9.66 -5.02 -14.42
N ALA A 123 9.69 -6.02 -15.33
CA ALA A 123 9.73 -5.78 -16.77
C ALA A 123 8.53 -4.94 -17.28
N THR A 124 7.33 -5.12 -16.70
CA THR A 124 6.17 -4.29 -17.04
C THR A 124 6.40 -2.84 -16.62
N VAL A 125 6.97 -2.62 -15.43
CA VAL A 125 7.32 -1.27 -14.95
C VAL A 125 8.40 -0.66 -15.83
N SER A 126 9.45 -1.41 -16.18
CA SER A 126 10.51 -0.96 -17.10
C SER A 126 9.92 -0.44 -18.40
N ASN A 127 9.02 -1.20 -19.05
CA ASN A 127 8.41 -0.77 -20.29
C ASN A 127 7.62 0.55 -20.11
N ILE A 128 6.88 0.69 -19.00
CA ILE A 128 6.11 1.91 -18.72
C ILE A 128 7.02 3.13 -18.53
N VAL A 129 8.14 2.98 -17.85
CA VAL A 129 9.03 4.11 -17.55
C VAL A 129 9.94 4.48 -18.72
N THR A 130 10.27 3.53 -19.59
CA THR A 130 11.11 3.75 -20.78
C THR A 130 10.31 4.23 -21.99
N ASP A 131 9.04 3.83 -22.13
CA ASP A 131 8.17 4.26 -23.25
C ASP A 131 7.94 5.78 -23.33
N ASP A 132 8.25 6.53 -22.27
CA ASP A 132 8.07 8.00 -22.18
C ASP A 132 9.39 8.75 -21.87
N GLU A 133 10.54 8.07 -21.89
CA GLU A 133 11.83 8.78 -21.96
C GLU A 133 11.94 9.37 -23.37
N PRO A 134 12.02 10.71 -23.54
CA PRO A 134 12.32 11.28 -24.83
C PRO A 134 13.67 10.74 -25.25
N ASN A 135 13.71 10.05 -26.39
CA ASN A 135 14.91 9.50 -27.01
C ASN A 135 15.97 10.62 -27.11
N THR A 136 16.85 10.73 -26.12
CA THR A 136 17.96 11.70 -26.06
C THR A 136 19.09 11.31 -26.99
#